data_AF-A0A645IKC3-F1
#
_entry.id   AF-A0A645IKC3-F1
#
_cell.length_a   1.000
_cell.length_b   1.000
_cell.length_c   1.000
_cell.angle_alpha   90.00
_cell.angle_beta   90.00
_cell.angle_gamma   90.00
#
_symmetry.space_group_name_H-M   'P 1'
#
loop_
_entity.id
_entity.type
_entity.pdbx_description
1 polymer ?
#
loop_
_entity_poly.entity_id
_entity_poly.type
_entity_poly.pdbx_seq_one_letter_code
_entity_poly.pdbx_strand_id
1 'polypeptide(L)'
;MCVLLLPVVSGGFGMVSVVALCLIFFFMSIMFPTIFALAIKDLGPQTKKGSSYLIMSIVGGAVFPMLMGWVADISSMSVGFLVPIPLFAFILYYALKGHKVQA
;
A
#
# COMPACT_ATOMS: atom_id res chain seq x y z
N MET A 1 -7.71 2.75 -6.61
CA MET A 1 -8.43 1.46 -6.82
C MET A 1 -8.46 0.61 -5.55
N CYS A 2 -7.34 0.22 -4.93
CA CYS A 2 -7.36 -0.57 -3.68
C CYS A 2 -8.13 0.11 -2.53
N VAL A 3 -8.05 1.44 -2.41
CA VAL A 3 -8.81 2.26 -1.43
C VAL A 3 -10.33 2.10 -1.58
N LEU A 4 -10.84 1.84 -2.79
CA LEU A 4 -12.27 1.68 -3.06
C LEU A 4 -12.75 0.23 -2.88
N LEU A 5 -11.85 -0.75 -3.02
CA LEU A 5 -12.19 -2.18 -2.91
C LEU A 5 -12.20 -2.67 -1.45
N LEU A 6 -11.40 -2.07 -0.55
CA LEU A 6 -11.34 -2.45 0.86
C LEU A 6 -12.67 -2.27 1.63
N PRO A 7 -13.43 -1.16 1.44
CA PRO A 7 -14.76 -1.03 2.03
C PRO A 7 -15.76 -2.08 1.52
N VAL A 8 -15.67 -2.46 0.24
CA VAL A 8 -16.52 -3.49 -0.37
C VAL A 8 -16.24 -4.87 0.23
N VAL A 9 -14.97 -5.18 0.53
CA VAL A 9 -14.58 -6.40 1.25
C VAL A 9 -15.20 -6.43 2.65
N SER A 10 -15.18 -5.30 3.37
CA SER A 10 -15.76 -5.19 4.73
C SER A 10 -17.29 -5.28 4.77
N GLY A 11 -17.97 -5.10 3.63
CA GLY A 11 -19.43 -5.20 3.51
C GLY A 11 -20.01 -6.62 3.56
N GLY A 12 -19.17 -7.67 3.57
CA GLY A 12 -19.61 -9.04 3.86
C GLY A 12 -20.42 -9.74 2.76
N PHE A 13 -20.19 -9.44 1.47
CA PHE A 13 -20.95 -10.01 0.35
C PHE A 13 -20.46 -11.40 -0.13
N GLY A 14 -19.97 -12.25 0.78
CA GLY A 14 -19.57 -13.63 0.48
C GLY A 14 -18.57 -13.75 -0.68
N MET A 15 -18.99 -14.34 -1.81
CA MET A 15 -18.17 -14.49 -3.04
C MET A 15 -17.64 -13.16 -3.59
N VAL A 16 -18.38 -12.06 -3.44
CA VAL A 16 -17.95 -10.74 -3.95
C VAL A 16 -16.73 -10.23 -3.18
N SER A 17 -16.64 -10.50 -1.88
CA SER A 17 -15.46 -10.14 -1.07
C SER A 17 -14.21 -10.90 -1.51
N VAL A 18 -14.34 -12.17 -1.90
CA VAL A 18 -13.21 -12.98 -2.39
C VAL A 18 -12.72 -12.46 -3.74
N VAL A 19 -13.62 -12.15 -4.68
CA VAL A 19 -13.25 -11.56 -5.97
C VAL A 19 -12.60 -10.19 -5.79
N ALA A 20 -13.12 -9.37 -4.87
CA ALA A 20 -12.53 -8.08 -4.54
C ALA A 20 -11.11 -8.21 -3.94
N LEU A 21 -10.87 -9.20 -3.07
CA LEU A 21 -9.53 -9.50 -2.53
C LEU A 21 -8.56 -9.94 -3.64
N CYS A 22 -8.98 -10.82 -4.56
CA CYS A 22 -8.17 -11.20 -5.71
C CYS A 22 -7.77 -9.99 -6.56
N LEU A 23 -8.72 -9.08 -6.82
CA LEU A 23 -8.45 -7.84 -7.54
C LEU A 23 -7.48 -6.93 -6.76
N ILE A 24 -7.62 -6.81 -5.44
CA ILE A 24 -6.69 -6.04 -4.60
C ILE A 24 -5.26 -6.59 -4.75
N PHE A 25 -5.06 -7.90 -4.67
CA PHE A 25 -3.73 -8.51 -4.84
C PHE A 25 -3.16 -8.28 -6.24
N PHE A 26 -4.01 -8.37 -7.28
CA PHE A 26 -3.62 -8.06 -8.65
C PHE A 26 -3.10 -6.63 -8.79
N PHE A 27 -3.83 -5.64 -8.25
CA PHE A 27 -3.39 -4.24 -8.28
C PHE A 27 -2.17 -3.97 -7.38
N MET A 28 -2.00 -4.72 -6.29
CA MET A 28 -0.87 -4.57 -5.38
C MET A 28 0.47 -5.00 -6.03
N SER A 29 0.43 -5.98 -6.94
CA SER A 29 1.63 -6.49 -7.65
C SER A 29 2.42 -5.40 -8.38
N ILE A 30 1.73 -4.44 -8.98
CA ILE A 30 2.35 -3.36 -9.78
C ILE A 30 2.88 -2.23 -8.88
N MET A 31 2.43 -2.12 -7.62
CA MET A 31 2.75 -0.96 -6.78
C MET A 31 4.23 -0.84 -6.45
N PHE A 32 4.86 -1.91 -5.97
CA PHE A 32 6.27 -1.87 -5.56
C PHE A 32 7.23 -1.46 -6.71
N PRO A 33 7.22 -2.11 -7.89
CA PRO A 33 8.11 -1.70 -8.99
C PRO A 33 7.82 -0.29 -9.49
N THR A 34 6.56 0.16 -9.48
CA THR A 34 6.20 1.50 -9.92
C THR A 34 6.67 2.57 -8.93
N ILE A 35 6.51 2.34 -7.62
CA ILE A 35 7.02 3.24 -6.57
C ILE A 35 8.54 3.33 -6.66
N PHE A 36 9.21 2.18 -6.84
CA PHE A 36 10.66 2.13 -7.00
C PHE A 36 11.13 2.92 -8.22
N ALA A 37 10.49 2.70 -9.38
CA ALA A 37 10.80 3.43 -10.61
C ALA A 37 10.59 4.94 -10.48
N LEU A 38 9.51 5.37 -9.82
CA LEU A 38 9.21 6.79 -9.60
C LEU A 38 10.17 7.45 -8.60
N ALA A 39 10.57 6.74 -7.55
CA ALA A 39 11.44 7.29 -6.50
C ALA A 39 12.90 7.49 -6.95
N ILE A 40 13.36 6.73 -7.93
CA ILE A 40 14.73 6.86 -8.49
C ILE A 40 14.76 7.71 -9.76
N LYS A 41 13.58 8.10 -10.27
CA LYS A 41 13.46 8.93 -11.46
C LYS A 41 14.14 10.28 -11.19
N ASP A 42 14.99 10.72 -12.11
CA ASP A 42 15.71 12.00 -12.07
C ASP A 42 16.72 12.17 -10.90
N LEU A 43 17.12 11.10 -10.19
CA LEU A 43 18.12 11.18 -9.11
C LEU A 43 19.60 11.21 -9.58
N GLY A 44 19.86 10.91 -10.86
CA GLY A 44 21.20 10.92 -11.45
C GLY A 44 22.23 10.10 -10.63
N PRO A 45 23.38 10.68 -10.21
CA PRO A 45 24.40 9.98 -9.41
C PRO A 45 23.90 9.45 -8.06
N GLN A 46 22.83 10.03 -7.50
CA GLN A 46 22.30 9.66 -6.19
C GLN A 46 21.34 8.46 -6.25
N THR A 47 21.04 7.94 -7.44
CA THR A 47 20.13 6.80 -7.64
C THR A 47 20.51 5.60 -6.76
N LYS A 48 21.81 5.30 -6.64
CA LYS A 48 22.29 4.19 -5.81
C LYS A 48 21.95 4.38 -4.32
N LYS A 49 22.09 5.60 -3.80
CA LYS A 49 21.73 5.93 -2.40
C LYS A 49 20.21 5.98 -2.21
N GLY A 50 19.48 6.56 -3.16
CA GLY A 50 18.01 6.61 -3.14
C GLY A 50 17.38 5.22 -3.08
N SER A 51 17.85 4.29 -3.92
CA SER A 51 17.41 2.89 -3.90
C SER A 51 17.69 2.20 -2.56
N SER A 52 18.85 2.47 -1.93
CA SER A 52 19.17 1.90 -0.61
C SER A 52 18.22 2.38 0.47
N TYR A 53 17.88 3.68 0.51
CA TYR A 53 16.90 4.19 1.48
C TYR A 53 15.50 3.60 1.25
N LEU A 54 15.11 3.43 -0.02
CA LEU A 54 13.85 2.79 -0.37
C LEU A 54 13.77 1.35 0.16
N ILE A 55 14.83 0.56 0.00
CA ILE A 55 14.87 -0.82 0.52
C ILE A 55 14.89 -0.83 2.05
N MET A 56 15.58 0.10 2.71
CA MET A 56 15.55 0.23 4.17
C MET A 56 14.14 0.56 4.70
N SER A 57 13.33 1.28 3.93
CA SER A 57 11.95 1.61 4.32
C SER A 57 11.01 0.41 4.38
N ILE A 58 11.39 -0.75 3.82
CA ILE A 58 10.63 -2.01 3.87
C ILE A 58 10.39 -2.47 5.32
N VAL A 59 11.22 -2.04 6.28
CA VAL A 59 11.00 -2.28 7.72
C VAL A 59 9.61 -1.85 8.19
N GLY A 60 9.03 -0.80 7.61
CA GLY A 60 7.65 -0.40 7.90
C GLY A 60 6.61 -1.50 7.61
N GLY A 61 6.92 -2.39 6.66
CA GLY A 61 6.13 -3.56 6.32
C GLY A 61 6.06 -4.62 7.42
N ALA A 62 6.89 -4.57 8.47
CA ALA A 62 6.71 -5.42 9.66
C ALA A 62 5.80 -4.77 10.71
N VAL A 63 5.81 -3.44 10.81
CA VAL A 63 5.06 -2.68 11.82
C VAL A 63 3.56 -2.68 11.52
N PHE A 64 3.20 -2.46 10.25
CA PHE A 64 1.79 -2.33 9.85
C PHE A 64 0.99 -3.64 9.92
N PRO A 65 1.52 -4.82 9.52
CA PRO A 65 0.82 -6.09 9.72
C PRO A 65 0.65 -6.46 11.19
N MET A 66 1.62 -6.13 12.07
CA MET A 66 1.44 -6.31 13.51
C MET A 66 0.30 -5.45 14.06
N LEU A 67 0.23 -4.18 13.65
CA LEU A 67 -0.91 -3.31 14.00
C LEU A 67 -2.23 -3.83 13.45
N MET A 68 -2.26 -4.31 12.21
CA MET A 68 -3.46 -4.90 11.60
C MET A 68 -3.92 -6.14 12.36
N GLY A 69 -3.00 -7.04 12.72
CA GLY A 69 -3.28 -8.24 13.52
C GLY A 69 -3.86 -7.88 14.88
N TRP A 70 -3.22 -6.93 15.58
CA TRP A 70 -3.70 -6.48 16.89
C TRP A 70 -5.10 -5.84 16.84
N VAL A 71 -5.38 -5.03 15.82
CA VAL A 71 -6.72 -4.45 15.61
C VAL A 71 -7.75 -5.53 15.24
N ALA A 72 -7.36 -6.52 14.44
CA ALA A 72 -8.23 -7.64 14.07
C ALA A 72 -8.58 -8.52 15.28
N ASP A 73 -7.64 -8.73 16.20
CA ASP A 73 -7.85 -9.51 17.43
C ASP A 73 -8.82 -8.85 18.41
N ILE A 74 -8.84 -7.52 18.47
CA ILE A 74 -9.68 -6.76 19.42
C ILE A 74 -11.11 -6.54 18.91
N SER A 75 -11.30 -6.32 17.61
CA SER A 75 -12.56 -5.78 17.08
C SER A 75 -13.27 -6.75 16.15
N SER A 76 -12.66 -7.09 15.01
CA SER A 76 -13.06 -8.14 14.07
C SER A 76 -12.17 -8.07 12.83
N MET A 77 -12.06 -9.17 12.09
CA MET A 77 -11.26 -9.22 10.85
C MET A 77 -11.68 -8.15 9.83
N SER A 78 -12.98 -7.81 9.77
CA SER A 78 -13.52 -6.75 8.91
C SER A 78 -12.96 -5.36 9.23
N VAL A 79 -12.75 -5.04 10.51
CA VAL A 79 -12.15 -3.76 10.94
C VAL A 79 -10.65 -3.77 10.70
N GLY A 80 -10.00 -4.93 10.81
CA GLY A 80 -8.59 -5.10 10.42
C GLY A 80 -8.32 -4.69 8.97
N PHE A 81 -9.26 -4.95 8.04
CA PHE A 81 -9.14 -4.51 6.64
C PHE A 81 -9.26 -2.99 6.43
N LEU A 82 -9.69 -2.22 7.44
CA LEU A 82 -9.71 -0.76 7.37
C LEU A 82 -8.31 -0.16 7.66
N VAL A 83 -7.47 -0.86 8.41
CA VAL A 83 -6.11 -0.40 8.78
C VAL A 83 -5.24 -0.03 7.57
N PRO A 84 -5.20 -0.80 6.46
CA PRO A 84 -4.41 -0.44 5.29
C PRO A 84 -5.04 0.65 4.39
N ILE A 85 -6.27 1.11 4.64
CA ILE A 85 -6.90 2.18 3.84
C ILE A 85 -6.07 3.49 3.82
N PRO A 86 -5.67 4.07 4.96
CA PRO A 86 -4.83 5.28 4.96
C PRO A 86 -3.47 5.07 4.30
N LEU A 87 -2.89 3.87 4.39
CA LEU A 87 -1.64 3.51 3.69
C LEU A 87 -1.82 3.57 2.17
N PHE A 88 -2.86 2.94 1.63
CA PHE A 88 -3.15 2.98 0.20
C PHE A 88 -3.54 4.38 -0.28
N ALA A 89 -4.19 5.18 0.56
CA ALA A 89 -4.47 6.59 0.27
C ALA A 89 -3.18 7.42 0.17
N PHE A 90 -2.20 7.17 1.04
CA PHE A 90 -0.88 7.80 0.96
C PHE A 90 -0.12 7.39 -0.31
N ILE A 91 -0.16 6.11 -0.70
CA ILE A 91 0.43 5.63 -1.96
C ILE A 91 -0.24 6.31 -3.16
N LEU A 92 -1.56 6.49 -3.14
CA LEU A 92 -2.28 7.20 -4.19
C LEU A 92 -1.86 8.68 -4.27
N TYR A 93 -1.70 9.35 -3.13
CA TYR A 93 -1.19 10.71 -3.09
C TYR A 93 0.23 10.80 -3.66
N TYR A 94 1.11 9.86 -3.28
CA TYR A 94 2.46 9.77 -3.83
C TYR A 94 2.45 9.58 -5.36
N ALA A 95 1.59 8.68 -5.85
CA ALA A 95 1.45 8.41 -7.28
C ALA A 95 0.91 9.62 -8.07
N LEU A 96 0.00 10.42 -7.53
CA LEU A 96 -0.60 11.56 -8.24
C LEU A 96 0.23 12.84 -8.18
N LYS A 97 0.77 13.17 -7.00
CA LYS A 97 1.38 14.47 -6.74
C LYS A 97 2.78 14.37 -6.12
N GLY A 98 3.03 13.34 -5.31
CA GLY A 98 4.29 13.16 -4.60
C GLY A 98 5.48 12.72 -5.46
N HIS A 99 5.27 12.16 -6.65
CA HIS A 99 6.36 11.76 -7.54
C HIS A 99 7.06 12.94 -8.23
N LYS A 100 6.46 14.14 -8.21
CA LYS A 100 7.13 15.36 -8.68
C LYS A 100 8.03 15.84 -7.56
N VAL A 101 9.28 15.39 -7.60
CA VAL A 101 10.36 16.05 -6.87
C VAL A 101 10.39 17.49 -7.35
N GLN A 102 9.80 18.40 -6.57
CA GLN A 102 9.99 19.84 -6.75
C GLN A 102 11.43 20.13 -6.34
N ALA A 103 12.28 20.26 -7.35
CA ALA A 103 13.58 20.92 -7.23
C ALA A 103 13.38 22.40 -6.90
#